data_AF-A0A6A3JGL7-F1
#
_entry.id   AF-A0A6A3JGL7-F1
#
_cell.length_a   1.000
_cell.length_b   1.000
_cell.length_c   1.000
_cell.angle_alpha   90.00
_cell.angle_beta   90.00
_cell.angle_gamma   90.00
#
_symmetry.space_group_name_H-M   'P 1'
#
loop_
_entity.id
_entity.type
_entity.pdbx_description
1 polymer ?
#
loop_
_entity_poly.entity_id
_entity_poly.type
_entity_poly.pdbx_seq_one_letter_code
_entity_poly.pdbx_strand_id
1 'polypeptide(L)'
;MVVQSSAPLTVPDTFRALAEVFSGIKARDIRQESGGTQNNAGEMFPTGVAAMLFQMGPLGNHDVFLDIGAGIGNVLAQVALTTKVGKCIGVEVRYDLCSLPVQHMRRHAVTYPLLRKVAMVAGDVRDALLSTQVPTSDVTIVSTKHFLLKNPRSWI
;
A
#
# COMPACT_ATOMS: atom_id res chain seq x y z
N MET A 1 -2.82 14.54 -28.17
CA MET A 1 -2.96 14.50 -26.70
C MET A 1 -3.63 13.18 -26.36
N VAL A 2 -2.89 12.17 -25.88
CA VAL A 2 -3.50 10.89 -25.50
C VAL A 2 -4.21 11.10 -24.17
N VAL A 3 -5.54 10.94 -24.15
CA VAL A 3 -6.29 10.92 -22.90
C VAL A 3 -5.88 9.66 -22.16
N GLN A 4 -5.05 9.80 -21.12
CA GLN A 4 -4.66 8.67 -20.28
C GLN A 4 -5.88 8.19 -19.49
N SER A 5 -6.22 6.92 -19.67
CA SER A 5 -7.40 6.31 -19.08
C SER A 5 -7.29 6.25 -17.55
N SER A 6 -8.33 6.66 -16.85
CA SER A 6 -8.53 6.46 -15.42
C SER A 6 -9.28 5.16 -15.11
N ALA A 7 -9.32 4.23 -16.07
CA ALA A 7 -9.92 2.91 -15.87
C ALA A 7 -8.92 1.97 -15.16
N PRO A 8 -9.40 1.08 -14.28
CA PRO A 8 -8.56 0.05 -13.69
C PRO A 8 -7.86 -0.80 -14.76
N LEU A 9 -6.61 -1.14 -14.50
CA LEU A 9 -5.78 -2.00 -15.33
C LEU A 9 -6.15 -3.47 -15.14
N THR A 10 -5.84 -4.29 -16.15
CA THR A 10 -5.86 -5.74 -16.00
C THR A 10 -4.78 -6.20 -15.02
N VAL A 11 -4.90 -7.43 -14.50
CA VAL A 11 -3.90 -7.99 -13.58
C VAL A 11 -2.50 -8.06 -14.24
N PRO A 12 -2.35 -8.58 -15.48
CA PRO A 12 -1.05 -8.59 -16.16
C PRO A 12 -0.45 -7.18 -16.37
N ASP A 13 -1.28 -6.21 -16.76
CA ASP A 13 -0.83 -4.82 -16.97
C ASP A 13 -0.40 -4.17 -15.66
N THR A 14 -1.09 -4.48 -14.58
CA THR A 14 -0.72 -3.99 -13.26
C THR A 14 0.63 -4.54 -12.82
N PHE A 15 0.92 -5.82 -13.05
CA PHE A 15 2.22 -6.38 -12.65
C PHE A 15 3.37 -5.71 -13.39
N ARG A 16 3.18 -5.38 -14.68
CA ARG A 16 4.13 -4.60 -15.46
C ARG A 16 4.28 -3.18 -14.89
N ALA A 17 3.18 -2.51 -14.61
CA ALA A 17 3.18 -1.17 -14.03
C ALA A 17 3.88 -1.13 -12.65
N LEU A 18 3.65 -2.13 -11.79
CA LEU A 18 4.32 -2.23 -10.50
C LEU A 18 5.83 -2.42 -10.65
N ALA A 19 6.26 -3.31 -11.55
CA ALA A 19 7.67 -3.51 -11.83
C ALA A 19 8.34 -2.21 -12.32
N GLU A 20 7.64 -1.43 -13.15
CA GLU A 20 8.15 -0.16 -13.67
C GLU A 20 8.22 0.92 -12.56
N VAL A 21 7.14 1.12 -11.81
CA VAL A 21 7.03 2.10 -10.71
C VAL A 21 8.12 1.87 -9.66
N PHE A 22 8.35 0.60 -9.28
CA PHE A 22 9.27 0.23 -8.21
C PHE A 22 10.67 -0.19 -8.70
N SER A 23 10.94 -0.13 -10.02
CA SER A 23 12.23 -0.52 -10.62
C SER A 23 13.45 0.19 -10.01
N GLY A 24 13.26 1.42 -9.53
CA GLY A 24 14.32 2.22 -8.91
C GLY A 24 14.57 1.94 -7.44
N ILE A 25 13.74 1.11 -6.78
CA ILE A 25 13.89 0.76 -5.36
C ILE A 25 14.70 -0.52 -5.26
N LYS A 26 15.81 -0.48 -4.53
CA LYS A 26 16.71 -1.61 -4.36
C LYS A 26 16.52 -2.24 -2.99
N ALA A 27 16.93 -3.49 -2.85
CA ALA A 27 16.87 -4.21 -1.58
C ALA A 27 17.55 -3.45 -0.42
N ARG A 28 18.63 -2.71 -0.69
CA ARG A 28 19.31 -1.87 0.33
C ARG A 28 18.47 -0.70 0.84
N ASP A 29 17.52 -0.22 0.04
CA ASP A 29 16.62 0.89 0.39
C ASP A 29 15.47 0.39 1.28
N ILE A 30 15.26 -0.93 1.34
CA ILE A 30 14.17 -1.59 2.08
C ILE A 30 14.73 -2.39 3.27
N ARG A 31 15.94 -2.94 3.12
CA ARG A 31 16.60 -3.86 4.06
C ARG A 31 16.62 -3.29 5.47
N GLN A 32 16.47 -4.21 6.41
CA GLN A 32 16.58 -3.94 7.83
C GLN A 32 17.78 -4.65 8.42
N GLU A 33 18.20 -4.18 9.58
CA GLU A 33 19.19 -4.89 10.39
C GLU A 33 18.68 -6.29 10.74
N SER A 34 19.50 -7.29 10.41
CA SER A 34 19.23 -8.70 10.67
C SER A 34 19.05 -8.96 12.17
N GLY A 35 17.95 -9.61 12.56
CA GLY A 35 17.62 -9.93 13.96
C GLY A 35 16.53 -9.06 14.59
N GLY A 36 16.07 -8.01 13.90
CA GLY A 36 14.94 -7.19 14.32
C GLY A 36 13.60 -7.96 14.25
N THR A 37 12.89 -8.05 15.37
CA THR A 37 11.53 -8.64 15.42
C THR A 37 10.42 -7.63 15.12
N GLN A 38 10.77 -6.36 14.94
CA GLN A 38 9.87 -5.22 14.72
C GLN A 38 10.15 -4.61 13.34
N ASN A 39 9.18 -3.90 12.74
CA ASN A 39 9.31 -3.12 11.50
C ASN A 39 9.50 -3.92 10.19
N ASN A 40 9.30 -5.23 10.22
CA ASN A 40 9.55 -6.09 9.07
C ASN A 40 8.66 -5.73 7.86
N ALA A 41 9.28 -5.48 6.70
CA ALA A 41 8.56 -5.02 5.50
C ALA A 41 7.57 -6.03 4.90
N GLY A 42 7.55 -7.28 5.39
CA GLY A 42 6.54 -8.32 5.12
C GLY A 42 5.87 -8.18 3.75
N GLU A 43 6.62 -8.29 2.65
CA GLU A 43 6.07 -7.93 1.35
C GLU A 43 5.06 -8.98 0.88
N MET A 44 3.87 -8.53 0.45
CA MET A 44 2.92 -9.40 -0.24
C MET A 44 3.25 -9.37 -1.73
N PHE A 45 3.42 -10.56 -2.33
CA PHE A 45 3.63 -10.69 -3.76
C PHE A 45 2.40 -10.18 -4.55
N PRO A 46 2.60 -9.63 -5.76
CA PRO A 46 1.48 -9.11 -6.56
C PRO A 46 0.36 -10.14 -6.83
N THR A 47 0.73 -11.42 -6.96
CA THR A 47 -0.23 -12.53 -7.10
C THR A 47 -1.07 -12.73 -5.85
N GLY A 48 -0.49 -12.58 -4.65
CA GLY A 48 -1.20 -12.65 -3.38
C GLY A 48 -2.23 -11.53 -3.22
N VAL A 49 -1.86 -10.31 -3.60
CA VAL A 49 -2.78 -9.16 -3.60
C VAL A 49 -3.91 -9.38 -4.62
N ALA A 50 -3.61 -9.93 -5.80
CA ALA A 50 -4.64 -10.23 -6.80
C ALA A 50 -5.64 -11.29 -6.31
N ALA A 51 -5.15 -12.34 -5.63
CA ALA A 51 -6.01 -13.36 -5.02
C ALA A 51 -6.90 -12.78 -3.91
N MET A 52 -6.32 -11.93 -3.04
CA MET A 52 -7.07 -11.22 -2.00
C MET A 52 -8.18 -10.35 -2.60
N LEU A 53 -7.87 -9.52 -3.61
CA LEU A 53 -8.85 -8.69 -4.29
C LEU A 53 -9.95 -9.52 -4.96
N PHE A 54 -9.60 -10.66 -5.57
CA PHE A 54 -10.57 -11.57 -6.17
C PHE A 54 -11.56 -12.10 -5.13
N GLN A 55 -11.07 -12.47 -3.94
CA GLN A 55 -11.92 -12.97 -2.85
C GLN A 55 -12.81 -11.88 -2.22
N MET A 56 -12.34 -10.64 -2.13
CA MET A 56 -13.13 -9.52 -1.60
C MET A 56 -14.26 -9.08 -2.54
N GLY A 57 -14.16 -9.39 -3.83
CA GLY A 57 -15.11 -8.94 -4.83
C GLY A 57 -14.86 -7.48 -5.27
N PRO A 58 -15.78 -6.90 -6.05
CA PRO A 58 -15.56 -5.60 -6.68
C PRO A 58 -15.55 -4.46 -5.67
N LEU A 59 -14.49 -3.64 -5.70
CA LEU A 59 -14.39 -2.40 -4.92
C LEU A 59 -14.78 -1.18 -5.76
N GLY A 60 -15.61 -0.31 -5.19
CA GLY A 60 -16.19 0.88 -5.82
C GLY A 60 -15.49 2.19 -5.44
N ASN A 61 -15.93 3.28 -6.05
CA ASN A 61 -15.40 4.64 -5.82
C ASN A 61 -15.69 5.20 -4.43
N HIS A 62 -16.63 4.61 -3.69
CA HIS A 62 -16.92 4.96 -2.30
C HIS A 62 -16.04 4.22 -1.30
N ASP A 63 -15.29 3.20 -1.75
CA ASP A 63 -14.40 2.47 -0.88
C ASP A 63 -13.11 3.24 -0.61
N VAL A 64 -12.62 3.07 0.63
CA VAL A 64 -11.32 3.57 1.07
C VAL A 64 -10.55 2.39 1.65
N PHE A 65 -9.42 2.07 1.01
CA PHE A 65 -8.56 0.96 1.40
C PHE A 65 -7.42 1.45 2.29
N LEU A 66 -7.26 0.84 3.46
CA LEU A 66 -6.18 1.11 4.40
C LEU A 66 -5.22 -0.09 4.46
N ASP A 67 -3.92 0.15 4.33
CA ASP A 67 -2.86 -0.83 4.58
C ASP A 67 -2.01 -0.40 5.79
N ILE A 68 -2.01 -1.21 6.84
CA ILE A 68 -1.20 -0.97 8.06
C ILE A 68 0.06 -1.82 7.98
N GLY A 69 1.22 -1.16 8.13
CA GLY A 69 2.51 -1.76 7.79
C GLY A 69 2.70 -1.78 6.28
N ALA A 70 2.38 -0.66 5.64
CA ALA A 70 2.34 -0.55 4.18
C ALA A 70 3.71 -0.71 3.52
N GLY A 71 4.82 -0.58 4.28
CA GLY A 71 6.16 -0.62 3.74
C GLY A 71 6.33 0.39 2.61
N ILE A 72 6.75 -0.08 1.43
CA ILE A 72 6.89 0.77 0.24
C ILE A 72 5.58 1.03 -0.53
N GLY A 73 4.44 0.50 -0.05
CA GLY A 73 3.12 0.74 -0.64
C GLY A 73 2.82 -0.05 -1.92
N ASN A 74 3.46 -1.20 -2.12
CA ASN A 74 3.24 -2.05 -3.30
C ASN A 74 1.78 -2.58 -3.37
N VAL A 75 1.21 -2.96 -2.22
CA VAL A 75 -0.20 -3.36 -2.10
C VAL A 75 -1.12 -2.20 -2.49
N LEU A 76 -0.88 -1.00 -1.94
CA LEU A 76 -1.69 0.19 -2.22
C LEU A 76 -1.66 0.58 -3.69
N ALA A 77 -0.47 0.55 -4.31
CA ALA A 77 -0.31 0.80 -5.74
C ALA A 77 -1.10 -0.21 -6.57
N GLN A 78 -1.03 -1.50 -6.21
CA GLN A 78 -1.78 -2.53 -6.91
C GLN A 78 -3.29 -2.32 -6.77
N VAL A 79 -3.80 -2.12 -5.55
CA VAL A 79 -5.23 -1.88 -5.29
C VAL A 79 -5.71 -0.64 -6.05
N ALA A 80 -4.93 0.45 -6.06
CA ALA A 80 -5.28 1.66 -6.80
C ALA A 80 -5.36 1.42 -8.32
N LEU A 81 -4.47 0.59 -8.86
CA LEU A 81 -4.38 0.29 -10.30
C LEU A 81 -5.43 -0.73 -10.76
N THR A 82 -5.81 -1.71 -9.94
CA THR A 82 -6.72 -2.80 -10.35
C THR A 82 -8.17 -2.60 -9.94
N THR A 83 -8.49 -1.59 -9.13
CA THR A 83 -9.84 -1.40 -8.60
C THR A 83 -10.38 0.02 -8.81
N LYS A 84 -11.68 0.20 -8.55
CA LYS A 84 -12.32 1.53 -8.62
C LYS A 84 -12.28 2.29 -7.29
N VAL A 85 -11.57 1.77 -6.27
CA VAL A 85 -11.43 2.38 -4.93
C VAL A 85 -11.25 3.90 -5.03
N GLY A 86 -11.91 4.64 -4.16
CA GLY A 86 -11.81 6.10 -4.12
C GLY A 86 -10.44 6.57 -3.64
N LYS A 87 -9.89 5.86 -2.64
CA LYS A 87 -8.63 6.22 -1.98
C LYS A 87 -7.90 5.01 -1.41
N CYS A 88 -6.57 5.04 -1.46
CA CYS A 88 -5.68 4.07 -0.80
C CYS A 88 -4.83 4.83 0.24
N ILE A 89 -4.82 4.37 1.49
CA ILE A 89 -4.07 4.98 2.59
C ILE A 89 -3.11 3.92 3.13
N GLY A 90 -1.82 4.24 3.18
CA GLY A 90 -0.82 3.43 3.87
C GLY A 90 -0.38 4.07 5.16
N VAL A 91 -0.24 3.27 6.20
CA VAL A 91 0.40 3.66 7.47
C VAL A 91 1.66 2.85 7.63
N GLU A 92 2.79 3.52 7.82
CA GLU A 92 4.10 2.88 8.01
C GLU A 92 4.90 3.66 9.05
N VAL A 93 5.48 2.94 10.01
CA VAL A 93 6.24 3.54 11.11
C VAL A 93 7.63 3.99 10.64
N ARG A 94 8.16 3.36 9.59
CA ARG A 94 9.43 3.71 8.94
C ARG A 94 9.27 4.86 7.94
N TYR A 95 9.62 6.07 8.38
CA TYR A 95 9.54 7.29 7.57
C TYR A 95 10.29 7.20 6.22
N ASP A 96 11.44 6.52 6.20
CA ASP A 96 12.25 6.28 5.01
C ASP A 96 11.48 5.51 3.92
N LEU A 97 10.62 4.57 4.33
CA LEU A 97 9.76 3.79 3.43
C LEU A 97 8.53 4.57 2.93
N CYS A 98 8.16 5.68 3.56
CA CYS A 98 7.04 6.50 3.12
C CYS A 98 7.43 7.45 1.97
N SER A 99 8.61 8.05 2.04
CA SER A 99 8.96 9.20 1.18
C SER A 99 9.38 8.81 -0.24
N LEU A 100 10.36 7.90 -0.37
CA LEU A 100 10.92 7.48 -1.65
C LEU A 100 9.85 6.80 -2.54
N PRO A 101 9.06 5.82 -2.06
CA PRO A 101 8.09 5.12 -2.91
C PRO A 101 6.92 6.00 -3.36
N VAL A 102 6.46 6.93 -2.51
CA VAL A 102 5.46 7.93 -2.90
C VAL A 102 5.98 8.84 -4.00
N GLN A 103 7.25 9.23 -3.94
CA GLN A 103 7.85 10.03 -5.00
C GLN A 103 7.87 9.26 -6.33
N HIS A 104 8.21 7.97 -6.29
CA HIS A 104 8.16 7.09 -7.46
C HIS A 104 6.73 6.97 -8.02
N MET A 105 5.73 6.72 -7.18
CA MET A 105 4.33 6.67 -7.59
C MET A 105 3.85 8.00 -8.20
N ARG A 106 4.22 9.14 -7.60
CA ARG A 106 3.85 10.47 -8.12
C ARG A 106 4.47 10.77 -9.48
N ARG A 107 5.72 10.38 -9.72
CA ARG A 107 6.37 10.52 -11.04
C ARG A 107 5.67 9.69 -12.10
N HIS A 108 5.25 8.47 -11.76
CA HIS A 108 4.53 7.59 -12.66
C HIS A 108 3.03 7.91 -12.76
N ALA A 109 2.49 8.81 -11.93
CA ALA A 109 1.09 9.21 -11.99
C ALA A 109 0.72 9.98 -13.27
N VAL A 110 1.71 10.40 -14.05
CA VAL A 110 1.47 10.83 -15.43
C VAL A 110 1.00 9.61 -16.22
N THR A 111 1.83 8.57 -16.37
CA THR A 111 1.50 7.33 -17.10
C THR A 111 0.32 6.56 -16.49
N TYR A 112 0.23 6.53 -15.16
CA TYR A 112 -0.75 5.79 -14.38
C TYR A 112 -1.53 6.71 -13.43
N PRO A 113 -2.53 7.47 -13.94
CA PRO A 113 -3.29 8.46 -13.16
C PRO A 113 -3.89 7.93 -11.86
N LEU A 114 -4.24 6.64 -11.81
CA LEU A 114 -4.82 5.99 -10.63
C LEU A 114 -3.90 5.99 -9.41
N LEU A 115 -2.57 6.10 -9.59
CA LEU A 115 -1.62 6.22 -8.47
C LEU A 115 -1.83 7.48 -7.63
N ARG A 116 -2.53 8.51 -8.14
CA ARG A 116 -2.89 9.71 -7.38
C ARG A 116 -3.81 9.43 -6.19
N LYS A 117 -4.47 8.27 -6.18
CA LYS A 117 -5.34 7.82 -5.08
C LYS A 117 -4.56 7.34 -3.86
N VAL A 118 -3.25 7.10 -3.99
CA VAL A 118 -2.40 6.59 -2.92
C VAL A 118 -1.86 7.71 -2.06
N ALA A 119 -2.08 7.62 -0.76
CA ALA A 119 -1.47 8.45 0.27
C ALA A 119 -0.73 7.56 1.27
N MET A 120 0.44 8.01 1.74
CA MET A 120 1.18 7.36 2.82
C MET A 120 1.25 8.31 4.02
N VAL A 121 1.08 7.75 5.20
CA VAL A 121 1.21 8.41 6.49
C VAL A 121 2.36 7.73 7.23
N ALA A 122 3.40 8.50 7.53
CA ALA A 122 4.44 8.05 8.44
C ALA A 122 3.92 8.17 9.88
N GLY A 123 3.79 7.05 10.58
CA GLY A 123 3.27 7.06 11.94
C GLY A 123 3.06 5.67 12.52
N ASP A 124 3.07 5.60 13.85
CA ASP A 124 2.64 4.40 14.55
C ASP A 124 1.11 4.31 14.53
N VAL A 125 0.60 3.15 14.15
CA VAL A 125 -0.84 2.90 14.09
C VAL A 125 -1.53 3.09 15.45
N ARG A 126 -0.80 2.88 16.55
CA ARG A 126 -1.27 3.05 17.93
C ARG A 126 -1.51 4.52 18.27
N ASP A 127 -0.76 5.42 17.63
CA ASP A 127 -0.83 6.86 17.84
C ASP A 127 -1.69 7.56 16.78
N ALA A 128 -1.92 6.91 15.63
CA ALA A 128 -2.62 7.47 14.48
C ALA A 128 -4.12 7.72 14.70
N LEU A 129 -4.69 7.34 15.86
CA LEU A 129 -6.11 7.55 16.20
C LEU A 129 -7.04 7.16 15.03
N LEU A 130 -6.75 6.03 14.38
CA LEU A 130 -7.30 5.66 13.07
C LEU A 130 -8.83 5.76 12.97
N SER A 131 -9.53 5.46 14.06
CA SER A 131 -11.00 5.50 14.12
C SER A 131 -11.61 6.89 14.24
N THR A 132 -10.80 7.93 14.48
CA THR A 132 -11.28 9.29 14.80
C THR A 132 -10.66 10.39 13.94
N GLN A 133 -9.54 10.13 13.27
CA GLN A 133 -8.92 11.10 12.37
C GLN A 133 -9.30 10.86 10.91
N VAL A 134 -9.63 11.93 10.19
CA VAL A 134 -9.77 11.92 8.73
C VAL A 134 -8.37 11.82 8.12
N PRO A 135 -8.12 10.98 7.10
CA PRO A 135 -9.08 10.23 6.29
C PRO A 135 -9.28 8.77 6.73
N THR A 136 -8.73 8.35 7.86
CA THR A 136 -8.82 6.95 8.34
C THR A 136 -10.18 6.61 8.95
N SER A 137 -10.97 7.60 9.35
CA SER A 137 -12.36 7.44 9.80
C SER A 137 -13.33 6.95 8.72
N ASP A 138 -13.00 7.18 7.44
CA ASP A 138 -13.85 6.84 6.30
C ASP A 138 -13.45 5.50 5.65
N VAL A 139 -12.57 4.74 6.31
CA VAL A 139 -12.04 3.47 5.81
C VAL A 139 -13.12 2.40 5.78
N THR A 140 -13.33 1.81 4.61
CA THR A 140 -14.27 0.69 4.43
C THR A 140 -13.56 -0.66 4.45
N ILE A 141 -12.25 -0.69 4.14
CA ILE A 141 -11.45 -1.91 4.05
C ILE A 141 -10.10 -1.72 4.73
N VAL A 142 -9.77 -2.63 5.65
CA VAL A 142 -8.48 -2.63 6.36
C VAL A 142 -7.71 -3.90 6.00
N SER A 143 -6.49 -3.73 5.50
CA SER A 143 -5.49 -4.78 5.34
C SER A 143 -4.34 -4.57 6.33
N THR A 144 -3.87 -5.65 6.92
CA THR A 144 -2.79 -5.62 7.92
C THR A 144 -1.90 -6.83 7.73
N LYS A 145 -0.58 -6.62 7.68
CA LYS A 145 0.39 -7.72 7.57
C LYS A 145 0.94 -8.06 8.93
N HIS A 146 0.31 -9.04 9.58
CA HIS A 146 0.67 -9.47 10.94
C HIS A 146 1.88 -10.43 11.00
N PHE A 147 2.57 -10.69 9.89
CA PHE A 147 3.57 -11.76 9.82
C PHE A 147 4.66 -11.69 10.92
N LEU A 148 4.94 -10.49 11.47
CA LEU A 148 5.96 -10.28 12.51
C LEU A 148 5.52 -9.38 13.69
N LEU A 149 4.21 -9.12 13.88
CA LEU A 149 3.74 -8.45 15.10
C LEU A 149 3.85 -9.42 16.27
N LYS A 150 4.93 -9.33 17.06
CA LYS A 150 5.01 -10.06 18.34
C LYS A 150 3.92 -9.55 19.30
N ASN A 151 3.19 -10.50 19.89
CA ASN A 151 2.35 -10.31 21.06
C ASN A 151 3.04 -9.43 22.12
N PRO A 152 2.46 -8.29 22.55
CA PRO A 152 3.00 -7.51 23.65
C PRO A 152 2.61 -8.05 25.03
N ARG A 153 2.32 -9.36 25.20
CA ARG A 153 2.03 -9.95 26.51
C ARG A 153 2.53 -11.38 26.63
N SER A 154 3.52 -11.53 27.51
CA SER A 154 3.72 -12.70 28.35
C SER A 154 2.39 -13.13 29.00
N TRP A 155 1.98 -14.37 28.78
CA TRP A 155 1.14 -15.23 29.62
C TRP A 155 1.45 -16.65 29.11
N ILE A 156 2.19 -17.54 29.78
CA ILE A 156 2.21 -18.01 31.16
C ILE A 156 3.66 -18.20 31.61
#